data_AF-A0A0R3Q4Y5-F1
#
_entry.id   AF-A0A0R3Q4Y5-F1
#
_cell.length_a   1.000
_cell.length_b   1.000
_cell.length_c   1.000
_cell.angle_alpha   90.00
_cell.angle_beta   90.00
_cell.angle_gamma   90.00
#
_symmetry.space_group_name_H-M   'P 1'
#
loop_
_entity.id
_entity.type
_entity.pdbx_description
1 polymer ?
#
loop_
_entity_poly.entity_id
_entity_poly.type
_entity_poly.pdbx_seq_one_letter_code
_entity_poly.pdbx_strand_id
1 'polypeptide(L)'
;MFRSHSGGKVSSGNNETTQDVLQLITTYMLNGYAIRKVEAFNDRIYLSRYRRNYWLGTRYYYMDNFNYLTTRDTCLYRMDSNERKNLEYADGSPIYDIVYQCQRYVQYCCGLTCCLNEFSEDLRASSHYGKILNPWNTSPTFQSRVCFLIFALLYLHV
;
A
#
# COMPACT_ATOMS: atom_id res chain seq x y z
N MET A 1 -4.44 -18.32 1.85
CA MET A 1 -3.32 -18.62 2.79
C MET A 1 -2.43 -17.39 2.87
N PHE A 2 -2.23 -16.83 4.07
CA PHE A 2 -1.51 -15.58 4.28
C PHE A 2 -0.05 -15.86 4.64
N ARG A 3 0.89 -15.05 4.14
CA ARG A 3 2.31 -15.21 4.44
C ARG A 3 2.98 -13.86 4.65
N SER A 4 3.90 -13.80 5.61
CA SER A 4 4.90 -12.74 5.74
C SER A 4 6.19 -13.22 5.07
N HIS A 5 6.82 -12.35 4.29
CA HIS A 5 8.11 -12.64 3.66
C HIS A 5 9.23 -12.78 4.70
N SER A 6 9.19 -12.01 5.78
CA SER A 6 10.16 -12.12 6.87
C SER A 6 9.90 -13.29 7.84
N GLY A 7 8.79 -14.02 7.67
CA GLY A 7 8.37 -15.08 8.60
C GLY A 7 7.75 -14.54 9.90
N GLY A 8 7.33 -13.27 9.93
CA GLY A 8 6.70 -12.64 11.09
C GLY A 8 5.29 -13.17 11.40
N LYS A 9 4.67 -12.63 12.46
CA LYS A 9 3.29 -12.95 12.88
C LYS A 9 2.32 -12.73 11.70
N VAL A 10 1.38 -13.64 11.53
CA VAL A 10 0.33 -13.54 10.50
C VAL A 10 -1.02 -13.90 11.13
N SER A 11 -2.07 -13.16 10.78
CA SER A 11 -3.46 -13.54 11.11
C SER A 11 -4.40 -13.35 9.94
N SER A 12 -5.64 -13.83 10.07
CA SER A 12 -6.71 -13.59 9.08
C SER A 12 -7.22 -12.15 9.06
N GLY A 13 -6.95 -11.37 10.12
CA GLY A 13 -7.43 -10.00 10.25
C GLY A 13 -8.95 -9.89 10.28
N ASN A 14 -9.48 -8.71 9.95
CA ASN A 14 -10.91 -8.47 9.81
C ASN A 14 -11.36 -8.87 8.39
N ASN A 15 -12.39 -9.72 8.31
CA ASN A 15 -12.92 -10.23 7.04
C ASN A 15 -13.54 -9.11 6.18
N GLU A 16 -14.31 -8.20 6.76
CA GLU A 16 -14.93 -7.07 6.06
C GLU A 16 -13.88 -6.17 5.41
N THR A 17 -12.79 -5.87 6.13
CA THR A 17 -11.67 -5.10 5.59
C THR A 17 -11.01 -5.82 4.42
N THR A 18 -10.83 -7.13 4.53
CA THR A 18 -10.22 -7.93 3.48
C THR A 18 -11.10 -7.94 2.22
N GLN A 19 -12.41 -8.13 2.39
CA GLN A 19 -13.36 -8.09 1.29
C GLN A 19 -13.47 -6.71 0.64
N ASP A 20 -13.46 -5.61 1.42
CA ASP A 20 -13.48 -4.25 0.86
C ASP A 20 -12.22 -3.97 0.03
N VAL A 21 -11.03 -4.35 0.51
CA VAL A 21 -9.78 -4.21 -0.26
C VAL A 21 -9.83 -5.02 -1.57
N LEU A 22 -10.28 -6.28 -1.51
CA LEU A 22 -10.43 -7.13 -2.69
C LEU A 22 -11.39 -6.50 -3.70
N GLN A 23 -12.54 -6.03 -3.23
CA GLN A 23 -13.54 -5.40 -4.08
C GLN A 23 -12.98 -4.15 -4.77
N LEU A 24 -12.26 -3.29 -4.04
CA LEU A 24 -11.66 -2.08 -4.60
C LEU A 24 -10.60 -2.41 -5.67
N ILE A 25 -9.73 -3.38 -5.40
CA ILE A 25 -8.70 -3.84 -6.35
C ILE A 25 -9.34 -4.45 -7.60
N THR A 26 -10.27 -5.39 -7.43
CA THR A 26 -10.93 -6.08 -8.54
C THR A 26 -11.79 -5.15 -9.38
N THR A 27 -12.49 -4.19 -8.76
CA THR A 27 -13.27 -3.17 -9.48
C THR A 27 -12.38 -2.33 -10.38
N TYR A 28 -11.20 -1.93 -9.90
CA TYR A 28 -10.24 -1.16 -10.68
C TYR A 28 -9.71 -1.92 -11.91
N MET A 29 -9.52 -3.23 -11.79
CA MET A 29 -8.90 -4.07 -12.84
C MET A 29 -9.90 -4.67 -13.83
N LEU A 30 -11.04 -5.15 -13.32
CA LEU A 30 -11.97 -6.01 -14.06
C LEU A 30 -13.26 -5.30 -14.46
N ASN A 31 -13.72 -4.35 -13.64
CA ASN A 31 -14.99 -3.65 -13.85
C ASN A 31 -14.81 -2.21 -14.35
N GLY A 32 -13.57 -1.83 -14.70
CA GLY A 32 -13.27 -0.54 -15.31
C GLY A 32 -13.73 -0.46 -16.76
N TYR A 33 -13.64 0.76 -17.33
CA TYR A 33 -13.99 1.02 -18.74
C TYR A 33 -13.18 0.16 -19.73
N ALA A 34 -11.96 -0.24 -19.35
CA ALA A 34 -11.15 -1.20 -20.06
C ALA A 34 -10.64 -2.25 -19.07
N ILE A 35 -10.90 -3.54 -19.35
CA ILE A 35 -10.33 -4.65 -18.60
C ILE A 35 -8.83 -4.61 -18.79
N ARG A 36 -8.08 -4.57 -17.68
CA ARG A 36 -6.62 -4.45 -17.70
C ARG A 36 -5.97 -5.79 -17.38
N LYS A 37 -4.97 -6.16 -18.20
CA LYS A 37 -3.97 -7.14 -17.80
C LYS A 37 -2.85 -6.45 -17.02
N VAL A 38 -2.21 -7.18 -16.13
CA VAL A 38 -1.14 -6.65 -15.28
C VAL A 38 0.21 -6.70 -15.98
N GLU A 39 0.90 -5.57 -15.94
CA GLU A 39 2.25 -5.30 -16.42
C GLU A 39 3.02 -4.53 -15.36
N ALA A 40 4.33 -4.39 -15.53
CA ALA A 40 5.19 -3.77 -14.52
C ALA A 40 4.85 -2.31 -14.17
N PHE A 41 4.17 -1.58 -15.07
CA PHE A 41 3.83 -0.17 -14.87
C PHE A 41 2.44 0.05 -14.23
N ASN A 42 1.59 -0.98 -14.17
CA ASN A 42 0.21 -0.88 -13.67
C ASN A 42 -0.12 -1.92 -12.58
N ASP A 43 0.87 -2.63 -12.05
CA ASP A 43 0.68 -3.65 -11.03
C ASP A 43 0.32 -3.08 -9.65
N ARG A 44 0.61 -1.80 -9.40
CA ARG A 44 0.41 -1.14 -8.11
C ARG A 44 -0.85 -0.28 -8.07
N ILE A 45 -1.68 -0.52 -7.07
CA ILE A 45 -2.86 0.29 -6.72
C ILE A 45 -2.65 0.89 -5.32
N TYR A 46 -2.83 2.21 -5.21
CA TYR A 46 -2.86 2.88 -3.91
C TYR A 46 -4.32 3.05 -3.44
N LEU A 47 -4.67 2.45 -2.31
CA LEU A 47 -5.98 2.64 -1.69
C LEU A 47 -5.88 3.67 -0.58
N SER A 48 -6.40 4.87 -0.83
CA SER A 48 -6.33 6.02 0.09
C SER A 48 -6.97 5.75 1.45
N ARG A 49 -8.08 5.00 1.48
CA ARG A 49 -8.77 4.56 2.71
C ARG A 49 -7.83 3.81 3.66
N TYR A 50 -6.95 2.98 3.10
CA TYR A 50 -6.00 2.15 3.85
C TYR A 50 -4.59 2.74 3.91
N ARG A 51 -4.35 3.83 3.18
CA ARG A 51 -3.07 4.51 3.04
C ARG A 51 -1.94 3.55 2.67
N ARG A 52 -2.23 2.66 1.72
CA ARG A 52 -1.36 1.54 1.40
C ARG A 52 -1.32 1.24 -0.08
N ASN A 53 -0.13 0.86 -0.53
CA ASN A 53 0.12 0.30 -1.84
C ASN A 53 -0.11 -1.20 -1.83
N TYR A 54 -0.85 -1.67 -2.83
CA TYR A 54 -1.10 -3.07 -3.11
C TYR A 54 -0.57 -3.37 -4.50
N TRP A 55 0.27 -4.39 -4.62
CA TRP A 55 0.79 -4.87 -5.90
C TRP A 55 0.07 -6.16 -6.29
N LEU A 56 -0.25 -6.28 -7.57
CA LEU A 56 -0.92 -7.43 -8.13
C LEU A 56 0.12 -8.46 -8.57
N GLY A 57 0.29 -9.47 -7.72
CA GLY A 57 1.23 -10.54 -7.91
C GLY A 57 2.66 -10.20 -7.51
N THR A 58 3.54 -11.18 -7.69
CA THR A 58 4.90 -11.18 -7.15
C THR A 58 5.97 -10.83 -8.19
N ARG A 59 5.60 -10.60 -9.46
CA ARG A 59 6.56 -10.41 -10.56
C ARG A 59 7.27 -9.06 -10.53
N TYR A 60 6.57 -7.99 -10.13
CA TYR A 60 7.04 -6.63 -10.36
C TYR A 60 7.11 -5.77 -9.09
N TYR A 61 6.51 -6.19 -7.97
CA TYR A 61 6.45 -5.38 -6.75
C TYR A 61 7.83 -4.90 -6.24
N TYR A 62 8.89 -5.70 -6.41
CA TYR A 62 10.26 -5.36 -5.99
C TYR A 62 10.97 -4.40 -6.96
N MET A 63 10.42 -4.18 -8.16
CA MET A 63 10.93 -3.23 -9.15
C MET A 63 10.43 -1.80 -8.90
N ASP A 64 9.41 -1.62 -8.06
CA ASP A 64 8.87 -0.30 -7.70
C ASP A 64 9.79 0.43 -6.71
N ASN A 65 10.85 1.03 -7.23
CA ASN A 65 11.86 1.73 -6.45
C ASN A 65 11.33 2.91 -5.63
N PHE A 66 10.12 3.41 -5.93
CA PHE A 66 9.54 4.56 -5.23
C PHE A 66 8.72 4.16 -4.00
N ASN A 67 8.06 3.00 -4.04
CA ASN A 67 7.07 2.62 -3.02
C ASN A 67 7.38 1.32 -2.32
N TYR A 68 8.16 0.45 -2.96
CA TYR A 68 8.70 -0.72 -2.31
C TYR A 68 9.81 -0.29 -1.36
N LEU A 69 9.62 -0.57 -0.08
CA LEU A 69 10.57 -0.22 0.97
C LEU A 69 11.14 -1.50 1.58
N THR A 70 12.44 -1.73 1.42
CA THR A 70 13.14 -2.90 1.97
C THR A 70 13.13 -2.95 3.50
N THR A 71 12.89 -1.81 4.16
CA THR A 71 12.75 -1.69 5.61
C THR A 71 11.39 -2.17 6.14
N ARG A 72 10.41 -2.37 5.25
CA ARG A 72 9.08 -2.88 5.60
C ARG A 72 8.99 -4.39 5.41
N ASP A 73 8.11 -5.02 6.17
CA ASP A 73 7.80 -6.43 5.96
C ASP A 73 6.84 -6.58 4.78
N THR A 74 7.04 -7.61 3.96
CA THR A 74 6.21 -7.86 2.78
C THR A 74 5.19 -8.94 3.09
N CYS A 75 3.92 -8.63 2.90
CA CYS A 75 2.78 -9.50 3.16
C CYS A 75 2.20 -10.00 1.84
N LEU A 76 1.86 -11.29 1.80
CA LEU A 76 1.26 -11.95 0.66
C LEU A 76 -0.11 -12.50 1.05
N TYR A 77 -1.13 -12.02 0.34
CA TYR A 77 -2.49 -12.54 0.40
C TYR A 77 -2.72 -13.46 -0.80
N ARG A 78 -2.73 -14.78 -0.58
CA ARG A 78 -3.05 -15.76 -1.62
C ARG A 78 -4.56 -15.76 -1.88
N MET A 79 -4.95 -15.27 -3.04
CA MET A 79 -6.35 -15.24 -3.51
C MET A 79 -6.87 -16.65 -3.80
N ASP A 80 -8.15 -16.86 -3.55
CA ASP A 80 -8.88 -18.05 -3.95
C ASP A 80 -9.16 -18.07 -5.48
N SER A 81 -9.80 -19.13 -5.98
CA SER A 81 -10.11 -19.26 -7.41
C SER A 81 -11.13 -18.25 -7.93
N ASN A 82 -12.06 -17.80 -7.09
CA ASN A 82 -13.12 -16.89 -7.47
C ASN A 82 -12.63 -15.44 -7.43
N GLU A 83 -11.87 -15.07 -6.39
CA GLU A 83 -11.23 -13.76 -6.20
C GLU A 83 -10.28 -13.41 -7.35
N ARG A 84 -9.55 -14.40 -7.89
CA ARG A 84 -8.60 -14.19 -8.99
C ARG A 84 -9.18 -14.43 -10.38
N LYS A 85 -10.49 -14.66 -10.50
CA LYS A 85 -11.12 -14.97 -11.79
C LYS A 85 -10.89 -13.80 -12.76
N ASN A 86 -10.35 -14.10 -13.93
CA ASN A 86 -10.00 -13.13 -14.97
C ASN A 86 -8.91 -12.10 -14.57
N LEU A 87 -8.19 -12.32 -13.47
CA LEU A 87 -7.06 -11.49 -13.06
C LEU A 87 -5.75 -12.14 -13.54
N GLU A 88 -5.18 -11.56 -14.61
CA GLU A 88 -4.06 -12.14 -15.35
C GLU A 88 -2.98 -11.10 -15.64
N TYR A 89 -1.75 -11.57 -15.81
CA TYR A 89 -0.68 -10.80 -16.41
C TYR A 89 -0.89 -10.65 -17.92
N ALA A 90 -0.16 -9.74 -18.57
CA ALA A 90 -0.24 -9.51 -20.02
C ALA A 90 -0.05 -10.78 -20.86
N ASP A 91 0.83 -11.69 -20.41
CA ASP A 91 1.11 -12.98 -21.03
C ASP A 91 0.01 -14.04 -20.82
N GLY A 92 -1.09 -13.70 -20.13
CA GLY A 92 -2.19 -14.61 -19.82
C GLY A 92 -1.92 -15.55 -18.63
N SER A 93 -0.77 -15.41 -17.96
CA SER A 93 -0.50 -16.19 -16.76
C SER A 93 -1.35 -15.69 -15.58
N PRO A 94 -1.79 -16.60 -14.68
CA PRO A 94 -2.67 -16.24 -13.58
C PRO A 94 -1.93 -15.46 -12.49
N ILE A 95 -2.65 -14.54 -11.86
CA ILE A 95 -2.19 -13.85 -10.65
C ILE A 95 -2.75 -14.57 -9.43
N TYR A 96 -1.87 -14.84 -8.47
CA TYR A 96 -2.17 -15.69 -7.33
C TYR A 96 -2.19 -14.96 -6.00
N ASP A 97 -1.42 -13.89 -5.90
CA ASP A 97 -1.16 -13.18 -4.66
C ASP A 97 -1.39 -11.69 -4.84
N ILE A 98 -1.93 -11.04 -3.81
CA ILE A 98 -1.84 -9.59 -3.65
C ILE A 98 -0.70 -9.34 -2.67
N VAL A 99 0.23 -8.48 -3.05
CA VAL A 99 1.38 -8.12 -2.23
C VAL A 99 1.16 -6.74 -1.62
N TYR A 100 1.52 -6.56 -0.36
CA TYR A 100 1.51 -5.26 0.31
C TYR A 100 2.58 -5.23 1.40
N GLN A 101 2.86 -4.08 1.98
CA GLN A 101 3.92 -3.95 2.99
C GLN A 101 3.44 -3.39 4.32
N CYS A 102 3.87 -3.98 5.44
CA CYS A 102 3.62 -3.53 6.82
C CYS A 102 4.90 -3.01 7.50
N GLN A 103 4.75 -2.19 8.54
CA GLN A 103 5.89 -1.73 9.33
C GLN A 103 6.47 -2.86 10.19
N ARG A 104 7.65 -3.38 9.85
CA ARG A 104 8.24 -4.63 10.39
C ARG A 104 8.22 -4.79 11.92
N TYR A 105 8.41 -3.71 12.67
CA TYR A 105 8.53 -3.77 14.14
C TYR A 105 7.26 -3.32 14.88
N VAL A 106 6.34 -2.66 14.19
CA VAL A 106 5.13 -2.07 14.77
C VAL A 106 3.89 -2.86 14.36
N GLN A 107 3.95 -3.48 13.19
CA GLN A 107 2.81 -4.11 12.54
C GLN A 107 3.16 -5.52 12.04
N TYR A 108 2.12 -6.31 11.85
CA TYR A 108 2.21 -7.64 11.27
C TYR A 108 1.12 -7.85 10.21
N CYS A 109 1.30 -8.86 9.35
CA CYS A 109 0.38 -9.13 8.24
C CYS A 109 -0.96 -9.68 8.76
N CYS A 110 -2.08 -9.03 8.47
CA CYS A 110 -3.39 -9.54 8.83
C CYS A 110 -4.43 -9.35 7.71
N GLY A 111 -4.84 -10.45 7.07
CA GLY A 111 -5.71 -10.39 5.89
C GLY A 111 -5.09 -9.57 4.75
N LEU A 112 -5.77 -8.50 4.32
CA LEU A 112 -5.26 -7.48 3.38
C LEU A 112 -4.92 -6.14 4.07
N THR A 113 -4.65 -6.18 5.36
CA THR A 113 -4.25 -5.01 6.14
C THR A 113 -3.09 -5.33 7.09
N CYS A 114 -2.69 -4.33 7.87
CA CYS A 114 -1.62 -4.43 8.86
C CYS A 114 -2.22 -4.24 10.25
N CYS A 115 -1.98 -5.20 11.14
CA CYS A 115 -2.43 -5.16 12.53
C CYS A 115 -1.27 -4.73 13.41
N LEU A 116 -1.56 -4.15 14.58
CA LEU A 116 -0.55 -3.71 15.53
C LEU A 116 -0.05 -4.89 16.36
N ASN A 117 1.25 -4.93 16.64
CA ASN A 117 1.80 -5.87 17.61
C ASN A 117 1.29 -5.51 19.02
N GLU A 118 1.11 -6.50 19.91
CA GLU A 118 0.63 -6.29 21.30
C GLU A 118 1.44 -5.20 22.03
N PHE A 119 2.78 -5.25 21.95
CA PHE A 119 3.66 -4.21 22.49
C PHE A 119 3.40 -2.79 21.95
N SER A 120 2.94 -2.68 20.71
CA SER A 120 2.61 -1.39 20.08
C SER A 120 1.19 -0.93 20.40
N GLU A 121 0.28 -1.83 20.75
CA GLU A 121 -1.05 -1.49 21.24
C GLU A 121 -0.96 -0.83 22.62
N ASP A 122 -0.09 -1.33 23.50
CA ASP A 122 0.22 -0.71 24.80
C ASP A 122 0.82 0.69 24.64
N LEU A 123 1.74 0.86 23.68
CA LEU A 123 2.30 2.17 23.36
C LEU A 123 1.23 3.13 22.82
N ARG A 124 0.28 2.65 22.01
CA ARG A 124 -0.82 3.46 21.46
C ARG A 124 -1.84 3.87 22.53
N ALA A 125 -2.05 3.05 23.56
CA ALA A 125 -2.84 3.40 24.74
C ALA A 125 -2.18 4.50 25.58
N SER A 126 -0.86 4.66 25.51
CA SER A 126 -0.17 5.83 26.07
C SER A 126 -0.42 7.08 25.20
N SER A 127 -0.99 8.14 25.80
CA SER A 127 -1.53 9.31 25.09
C SER A 127 -0.53 10.07 24.18
N HIS A 128 0.77 9.80 24.32
CA HIS A 128 1.82 10.46 23.54
C HIS A 128 2.00 9.89 22.12
N TYR A 129 1.74 8.59 21.88
CA TYR A 129 1.99 7.97 20.56
C TYR A 129 0.82 8.12 19.57
N GLY A 130 -0.41 8.26 20.07
CA GLY A 130 -1.58 8.56 19.24
C GLY A 130 -1.42 9.85 18.41
N LYS A 131 -0.61 10.81 18.90
CA LYS A 131 -0.30 12.07 18.20
C LYS A 131 0.68 11.91 17.04
N ILE A 132 1.59 10.93 17.10
CA ILE A 132 2.61 10.67 16.06
C ILE A 132 2.02 9.86 14.91
N LEU A 133 1.13 8.92 15.21
CA LEU A 133 0.38 8.15 14.22
C LEU A 133 -0.91 8.85 13.74
N ASN A 134 -1.19 10.07 14.23
CA ASN A 134 -2.45 10.74 13.93
C ASN A 134 -2.46 11.25 12.46
N PRO A 135 -3.50 10.91 11.69
CA PRO A 135 -3.62 11.18 10.25
C PRO A 135 -3.49 12.62 9.78
N TRP A 136 -3.61 13.59 10.69
CA TRP A 136 -3.60 15.04 10.42
C TRP A 136 -2.23 15.69 10.59
N ASN A 137 -1.26 15.02 11.22
CA ASN A 137 0.07 15.57 11.48
C ASN A 137 1.08 15.30 10.35
N THR A 138 0.67 14.60 9.30
CA THR A 138 1.46 14.38 8.07
C THR A 138 0.73 14.96 6.87
N SER A 139 0.27 16.21 6.96
CA SER A 139 0.21 17.02 5.75
C SER A 139 1.64 17.41 5.39
N PRO A 140 2.15 17.09 4.19
CA PRO A 140 3.31 17.78 3.68
C PRO A 140 2.81 19.18 3.34
N THR A 141 2.87 20.11 4.28
CA THR A 141 3.03 21.51 3.91
C THR A 141 4.41 21.62 3.28
N PHE A 142 4.49 21.23 2.00
CA PHE A 142 5.56 21.64 1.11
C PHE A 142 5.37 23.15 0.95
N GLN A 143 5.85 23.90 1.94
CA GLN A 143 6.02 25.34 1.88
C GLN A 143 7.03 25.57 0.75
N SER A 144 6.49 25.72 -0.46
CA SER A 144 7.16 26.34 -1.59
C SER A 144 7.57 27.75 -1.17
N ARG A 145 8.75 27.85 -0.56
CA ARG A 145 9.39 29.11 -0.17
C ARG A 145 10.59 29.45 -1.06
N VAL A 146 10.59 29.00 -2.32
CA VAL A 146 11.73 29.23 -3.23
C VAL A 146 11.37 29.94 -4.55
N CYS A 147 10.10 30.24 -4.86
CA CYS A 147 9.78 30.84 -6.17
C CYS A 147 9.45 32.35 -6.20
N PHE A 148 9.50 33.10 -5.10
CA PHE A 148 9.16 34.53 -5.13
C PHE A 148 10.33 35.52 -5.05
N LEU A 149 11.60 35.06 -4.98
CA LEU A 149 12.75 35.96 -4.92
C LEU A 149 13.41 36.27 -6.26
N ILE A 150 13.03 35.58 -7.35
CA ILE A 150 13.64 35.82 -8.68
C ILE A 150 12.91 36.91 -9.47
N PHE A 151 11.62 37.15 -9.21
CA PHE A 151 10.87 38.22 -9.91
C PHE A 151 11.16 39.64 -9.38
N ALA A 152 11.69 39.79 -8.17
CA ALA A 152 12.02 41.10 -7.61
C ALA A 152 13.39 41.65 -8.10
N LEU A 153 14.30 40.78 -8.56
CA LEU A 153 15.63 41.19 -9.04
C LEU A 153 15.64 41.58 -10.53
N LEU A 154 14.61 41.21 -11.30
CA LEU A 154 14.49 41.56 -12.73
C LEU A 154 13.82 42.93 -12.97
N TYR A 155 13.20 43.54 -11.97
CA TYR A 155 12.56 44.87 -12.07
C TYR A 155 13.44 46.03 -11.59
N LEU A 156 14.63 45.77 -11.05
CA LEU A 156 15.56 46.82 -10.62
C LEU A 156 16.68 47.14 -11.64
N HIS A 157 16.65 46.53 -12.82
CA HIS A 157 17.63 46.77 -13.89
C HIS A 157 16.98 47.03 -15.27
N VAL A 158 15.90 47.82 -15.28
CA VAL A 158 15.46 48.60 -16.45
C VAL A 158 15.25 50.03 -16.03
#